data_AF-A0A0S8FJ80-F1
#
_entry.id   AF-A0A0S8FJ80-F1
#
_cell.length_a   1.000
_cell.length_b   1.000
_cell.length_c   1.000
_cell.angle_alpha   90.00
_cell.angle_beta   90.00
_cell.angle_gamma   90.00
#
_symmetry.space_group_name_H-M   'P 1'
#
loop_
_entity.id
_entity.type
_entity.pdbx_description
1 polymer ?
#
loop_
_entity_poly.entity_id
_entity_poly.type
_entity_poly.pdbx_seq_one_letter_code
_entity_poly.pdbx_strand_id
1 'polypeptide(L)'
;MLKSASIVVPVALLVLAGGIAALQLRLPIGPVVLALGLLPLSVMLAAGRRLSAAVPDLVFGCIDTGLLAIPALFGGIVFGIPGAIAGGVIGDSITDGVAGFFEGYIAERLRSRGFEESREAVTTSLGKMSGCLLGSGAVLSLAFLAGISPTLL
;
A
#
# COMPACT_ATOMS: atom_id res chain seq x y z
N MET A 1 3.56 -11.27 19.93
CA MET A 1 4.33 -11.31 18.66
C MET A 1 3.96 -12.51 17.79
N LEU A 2 4.13 -13.77 18.23
CA LEU A 2 3.79 -14.96 17.40
C LEU A 2 2.34 -14.95 16.86
N LYS A 3 1.34 -14.66 17.70
CA LYS A 3 -0.08 -14.60 17.30
C LYS A 3 -0.39 -13.51 16.26
N SER A 4 0.34 -12.40 16.29
CA SER A 4 0.16 -11.32 15.32
C SER A 4 0.81 -11.70 13.99
N ALA A 5 2.02 -12.26 14.04
CA ALA A 5 2.72 -12.76 12.86
C ALA A 5 1.93 -13.86 12.13
N SER A 6 1.27 -14.76 12.87
CA SER A 6 0.43 -15.82 12.29
C SER A 6 -0.79 -15.32 11.53
N ILE A 7 -1.19 -14.05 11.70
CA ILE A 7 -2.26 -13.41 10.92
C ILE A 7 -1.65 -12.64 9.74
N VAL A 8 -0.64 -11.83 10.02
CA VAL A 8 -0.08 -10.88 9.04
C VAL A 8 0.67 -11.59 7.90
N VAL A 9 1.48 -12.60 8.24
CA VAL A 9 2.33 -13.28 7.24
C VAL A 9 1.49 -14.03 6.19
N PRO A 10 0.46 -14.83 6.55
CA PRO A 10 -0.40 -15.45 5.54
C PRO A 10 -1.08 -14.43 4.63
N VAL A 11 -1.55 -13.31 5.17
CA VAL A 11 -2.16 -12.25 4.35
C VAL A 11 -1.15 -11.66 3.37
N ALA A 12 0.07 -11.36 3.82
CA ALA A 12 1.14 -10.87 2.94
C ALA A 12 1.45 -11.86 1.81
N LEU A 13 1.53 -13.16 2.12
CA LEU A 13 1.76 -14.21 1.12
C LEU A 13 0.61 -14.32 0.11
N LEU A 14 -0.64 -14.18 0.56
CA LEU A 14 -1.81 -14.17 -0.33
C LEU A 14 -1.84 -12.94 -1.24
N VAL A 15 -1.50 -11.76 -0.72
CA VAL A 15 -1.36 -10.54 -1.53
C VAL A 15 -0.26 -10.72 -2.57
N LEU A 16 0.90 -11.24 -2.17
CA LEU A 16 2.03 -11.51 -3.08
C LEU A 16 1.63 -12.51 -4.18
N ALA A 17 1.03 -13.64 -3.80
CA ALA A 17 0.57 -14.66 -4.73
C ALA A 17 -0.48 -14.09 -5.70
N GLY A 18 -1.44 -13.30 -5.19
CA GLY A 18 -2.45 -12.63 -6.01
C GLY A 18 -1.83 -11.64 -7.00
N GLY A 19 -0.84 -10.86 -6.58
CA GLY A 19 -0.09 -9.94 -7.45
C GLY A 19 0.68 -10.67 -8.55
N ILE A 20 1.41 -11.74 -8.21
CA ILE A 20 2.15 -12.55 -9.19
C ILE A 20 1.18 -13.22 -10.17
N ALA A 21 0.09 -13.80 -9.68
CA ALA A 21 -0.93 -14.43 -10.52
C ALA A 21 -1.56 -13.42 -11.49
N ALA A 22 -1.85 -12.19 -11.03
CA ALA A 22 -2.39 -11.13 -11.89
C ALA A 22 -1.44 -10.78 -13.05
N LEU A 23 -0.13 -10.72 -12.77
CA LEU A 23 0.89 -10.49 -13.80
C LEU A 23 0.97 -11.66 -14.79
N GLN A 24 0.99 -12.91 -14.31
CA GLN A 24 1.03 -14.11 -15.16
C GLN A 24 -0.19 -14.23 -16.06
N LEU A 25 -1.38 -13.89 -15.53
CA LEU A 25 -2.65 -13.91 -16.25
C LEU A 25 -2.87 -12.64 -17.11
N ARG A 26 -1.93 -11.70 -17.12
CA ARG A 26 -2.00 -10.43 -17.86
C ARG A 26 -3.27 -9.63 -17.55
N LEU A 27 -3.72 -9.68 -16.29
CA LEU A 27 -4.85 -8.89 -15.82
C LEU A 27 -4.48 -7.41 -15.72
N PRO A 28 -5.46 -6.48 -15.80
CA PRO A 28 -5.20 -5.06 -15.59
C PRO A 28 -4.73 -4.82 -14.16
N ILE A 29 -3.43 -4.56 -13.99
CA ILE A 29 -2.77 -4.60 -12.67
C ILE A 29 -3.34 -3.56 -11.69
N GLY A 30 -3.75 -2.38 -12.18
CA GLY A 30 -4.29 -1.32 -11.33
C GLY A 30 -5.56 -1.73 -10.57
N PRO A 31 -6.65 -2.09 -11.28
CA PRO A 31 -7.87 -2.56 -10.65
C PRO A 31 -7.66 -3.80 -9.77
N VAL A 32 -6.75 -4.70 -10.16
CA VAL A 32 -6.44 -5.89 -9.36
C VAL A 32 -5.74 -5.52 -8.05
N VAL A 33 -4.73 -4.66 -8.08
CA VAL A 33 -4.02 -4.19 -6.87
C VAL A 33 -4.98 -3.43 -5.96
N LEU A 34 -5.86 -2.60 -6.52
CA LEU A 34 -6.92 -1.91 -5.78
C LEU A 34 -7.85 -2.91 -5.07
N ALA A 35 -8.29 -3.95 -5.76
CA ALA A 35 -9.13 -5.00 -5.18
C ALA A 35 -8.39 -5.81 -4.10
N LEU A 36 -7.10 -6.13 -4.31
CA LEU A 36 -6.26 -6.83 -3.33
C LEU A 36 -6.12 -6.03 -2.03
N GLY A 37 -6.21 -4.69 -2.08
CA GLY A 37 -6.20 -3.84 -0.89
C GLY A 37 -7.36 -4.13 0.08
N LEU A 38 -8.47 -4.70 -0.39
CA LEU A 38 -9.60 -5.09 0.46
C LEU A 38 -9.31 -6.34 1.30
N LEU A 39 -8.38 -7.20 0.88
CA LEU A 39 -8.02 -8.43 1.60
C LEU A 39 -7.45 -8.15 3.00
N PRO A 40 -6.34 -7.40 3.18
CA PRO A 40 -5.81 -7.10 4.50
C PRO A 40 -6.82 -6.32 5.37
N LEU A 41 -7.62 -5.44 4.75
CA LEU A 41 -8.68 -4.72 5.44
C LEU A 41 -9.76 -5.66 6.01
N SER A 42 -10.23 -6.59 5.19
CA SER A 42 -11.24 -7.57 5.59
C SER A 42 -10.74 -8.50 6.70
N VAL A 43 -9.48 -8.93 6.64
CA VAL A 43 -8.86 -9.78 7.66
C VAL A 43 -8.68 -9.01 8.97
N MET A 44 -8.32 -7.72 8.90
CA MET A 44 -8.26 -6.86 10.08
C MET A 44 -9.63 -6.73 10.77
N LEU A 45 -10.70 -6.51 9.99
CA LEU A 45 -12.07 -6.43 10.52
C LEU A 45 -12.52 -7.78 11.12
N ALA A 46 -12.21 -8.90 10.45
CA ALA A 46 -12.50 -10.24 10.94
C ALA A 46 -11.74 -10.57 12.24
N ALA A 47 -10.56 -9.97 12.46
CA ALA A 47 -9.80 -10.06 13.70
C ALA A 47 -10.36 -9.17 14.84
N GLY A 48 -11.55 -8.57 14.66
CA GLY A 48 -12.22 -7.75 15.67
C GLY A 48 -11.64 -6.35 15.83
N ARG A 49 -10.82 -5.89 14.87
CA ARG A 49 -10.19 -4.56 14.92
C ARG A 49 -11.08 -3.53 14.25
N ARG A 50 -11.04 -2.29 14.73
CA ARG A 50 -11.88 -1.19 14.24
C ARG A 50 -11.18 -0.46 13.10
N LEU A 51 -11.93 -0.15 12.04
CA LEU A 51 -11.43 0.64 10.91
C LEU A 51 -10.89 2.01 11.37
N SER A 52 -11.55 2.65 12.32
CA SER A 52 -11.15 3.95 12.89
C SER A 52 -9.73 3.94 13.47
N ALA A 53 -9.27 2.78 13.97
CA ALA A 53 -7.93 2.63 14.53
C ALA A 53 -6.85 2.50 13.45
N ALA A 54 -7.22 2.07 12.24
CA ALA A 54 -6.31 1.91 11.10
C ALA A 54 -6.30 3.13 10.16
N VAL A 55 -7.11 4.16 10.40
CA VAL A 55 -7.18 5.35 9.54
C VAL A 55 -5.80 6.00 9.34
N PRO A 56 -4.98 6.23 10.37
CA PRO A 56 -3.65 6.81 10.17
C PRO A 56 -2.77 5.93 9.25
N ASP A 57 -2.81 4.61 9.45
CA ASP A 57 -2.03 3.64 8.68
C ASP A 57 -2.51 3.51 7.22
N LEU A 58 -3.83 3.58 7.00
CA LEU A 58 -4.44 3.60 5.67
C LEU A 58 -4.05 4.87 4.91
N VAL A 59 -4.13 6.03 5.56
CA VAL A 59 -3.74 7.31 4.95
C VAL A 59 -2.24 7.31 4.64
N PHE A 60 -1.41 6.84 5.57
CA PHE A 60 0.03 6.67 5.36
C PHE A 60 0.30 5.82 4.13
N GLY A 61 -0.22 4.58 4.08
CA GLY A 61 0.06 3.68 2.96
C GLY A 61 -0.48 4.20 1.63
N CYS A 62 -1.65 4.86 1.64
CA CYS A 62 -2.21 5.48 0.44
C CYS A 62 -1.30 6.59 -0.12
N ILE A 63 -0.72 7.43 0.75
CA ILE A 63 0.19 8.49 0.33
C ILE A 63 1.53 7.91 -0.12
N ASP A 64 2.11 7.02 0.70
CA ASP A 64 3.41 6.43 0.45
C ASP A 64 3.42 5.67 -0.88
N THR A 65 2.76 4.53 -0.94
CA THR A 65 2.82 3.64 -2.11
C THR A 65 2.00 4.18 -3.28
N GLY A 66 0.98 5.01 -3.00
CA GLY A 66 0.23 5.69 -4.06
C GLY A 66 1.10 6.65 -4.85
N LEU A 67 1.81 7.55 -4.18
CA LEU A 67 2.71 8.48 -4.85
C LEU A 67 3.92 7.76 -5.45
N LEU A 68 4.44 6.71 -4.80
CA LEU A 68 5.51 5.83 -5.30
C LEU A 68 5.20 5.21 -6.67
N ALA A 69 3.93 4.87 -6.93
CA ALA A 69 3.54 4.26 -8.19
C ALA A 69 3.85 5.17 -9.40
N ILE A 70 3.88 6.50 -9.20
CA ILE A 70 4.16 7.48 -10.26
C ILE A 70 5.61 7.38 -10.78
N PRO A 71 6.67 7.56 -9.96
CA PRO A 71 8.04 7.41 -10.41
C PRO A 71 8.36 5.98 -10.87
N ALA A 72 7.76 4.94 -10.26
CA ALA A 72 7.91 3.57 -10.74
C ALA A 72 7.33 3.37 -12.15
N LEU A 73 6.12 3.88 -12.42
CA LEU A 73 5.51 3.87 -13.75
C LEU A 73 6.35 4.67 -14.76
N PHE A 74 6.73 5.90 -14.40
CA PHE A 74 7.52 6.76 -15.27
C PHE A 74 8.87 6.13 -15.61
N GLY A 75 9.57 5.59 -14.60
CA GLY A 75 10.81 4.85 -14.79
C GLY A 75 10.62 3.65 -15.71
N GLY A 76 9.53 2.90 -15.53
CA GLY A 76 9.17 1.78 -16.40
C GLY A 76 8.95 2.18 -17.86
N ILE A 77 8.30 3.32 -18.10
CA ILE A 77 8.02 3.84 -19.45
C ILE A 77 9.31 4.32 -20.13
N VAL A 78 10.18 5.04 -19.41
CA VAL A 78 11.34 5.72 -20.00
C VAL A 78 12.57 4.80 -20.09
N PHE A 79 12.78 3.95 -19.08
CA PHE A 79 14.01 3.14 -18.96
C PHE A 79 13.74 1.64 -18.76
N GLY A 80 12.51 1.17 -18.97
CA GLY A 80 12.14 -0.23 -18.82
C GLY A 80 12.27 -0.74 -17.38
N ILE A 81 12.56 -2.04 -17.21
CA ILE A 81 12.64 -2.69 -15.90
C ILE A 81 13.62 -2.00 -14.93
N PRO A 82 14.86 -1.65 -15.33
CA PRO A 82 15.78 -0.92 -14.45
C PRO A 82 15.21 0.41 -13.96
N GLY A 83 14.52 1.14 -14.83
CA GLY A 83 13.84 2.39 -14.47
C GLY A 83 12.71 2.19 -13.49
N ALA A 84 11.87 1.15 -13.68
CA ALA A 84 10.79 0.84 -12.74
C ALA A 84 11.33 0.50 -11.34
N ILE A 85 12.44 -0.26 -11.27
CA ILE A 85 13.10 -0.58 -10.00
C ILE A 85 13.69 0.67 -9.36
N ALA A 86 14.44 1.48 -10.10
CA ALA A 86 15.05 2.70 -9.60
C ALA A 86 14.00 3.73 -9.15
N GLY A 87 12.98 3.96 -9.99
CA GLY A 87 11.85 4.82 -9.68
C GLY A 87 11.06 4.32 -8.47
N GLY A 88 10.95 3.00 -8.31
CA GLY A 88 10.42 2.36 -7.11
C GLY A 88 11.24 2.69 -5.87
N VAL A 89 12.52 2.30 -5.82
CA VAL A 89 13.36 2.49 -4.62
C VAL A 89 13.54 3.96 -4.24
N ILE A 90 13.78 4.84 -5.22
CA ILE A 90 13.94 6.27 -4.98
C ILE A 90 12.60 6.90 -4.59
N GLY A 91 11.52 6.54 -5.30
CA GLY A 91 10.18 6.98 -4.98
C GLY A 91 9.82 6.64 -3.54
N ASP A 92 10.10 5.41 -3.13
CA ASP A 92 9.75 4.83 -1.82
C ASP A 92 10.44 5.63 -0.73
N SER A 93 11.75 5.87 -0.89
CA SER A 93 12.52 6.68 0.06
C SER A 93 11.95 8.10 0.25
N ILE A 94 11.42 8.72 -0.81
CA ILE A 94 10.83 10.06 -0.75
C ILE A 94 9.43 9.99 -0.12
N THR A 95 8.60 9.06 -0.59
CA THR A 95 7.19 8.97 -0.21
C THR A 95 7.02 8.46 1.21
N ASP A 96 7.90 7.59 1.68
CA ASP A 96 7.95 7.12 3.06
C ASP A 96 8.35 8.27 4.02
N GLY A 97 9.24 9.16 3.58
CA GLY A 97 9.57 10.39 4.31
C GLY A 97 8.39 11.37 4.39
N VAL A 98 7.67 11.57 3.29
CA VAL A 98 6.47 12.43 3.25
C VAL A 98 5.34 11.82 4.08
N ALA A 99 5.03 10.54 3.88
CA ALA A 99 3.99 9.84 4.60
C ALA A 99 4.32 9.76 6.10
N GLY A 100 5.60 9.55 6.45
CA GLY A 100 6.10 9.56 7.83
C GLY A 100 5.88 10.90 8.53
N PHE A 101 6.04 12.02 7.82
CA PHE A 101 5.68 13.35 8.34
C PHE A 101 4.18 13.43 8.69
N PHE A 102 3.29 12.95 7.81
CA PHE A 102 1.85 12.96 8.06
C PHE A 102 1.47 12.01 9.20
N GLU A 103 2.05 10.81 9.26
CA GLU A 103 1.83 9.85 10.33
C GLU A 103 2.27 10.40 11.68
N GLY A 104 3.43 11.06 11.74
CA GLY A 104 3.93 11.74 12.93
C GLY A 104 3.00 12.88 13.37
N TYR A 105 2.56 13.72 12.43
CA TYR A 105 1.61 14.80 12.72
C TYR A 105 0.27 14.28 13.26
N ILE A 106 -0.29 13.23 12.66
CA ILE A 106 -1.54 12.61 13.10
C ILE A 106 -1.35 12.00 14.50
N ALA A 107 -0.24 11.32 14.75
CA ALA A 107 0.10 10.75 16.04
C ALA A 107 0.16 11.83 17.15
N GLU A 108 0.89 12.92 16.92
CA GLU A 108 0.98 14.06 17.86
C GLU A 108 -0.40 14.67 18.14
N ARG A 109 -1.22 14.84 17.09
CA ARG A 109 -2.56 15.41 17.22
C ARG A 109 -3.53 14.49 17.96
N LEU A 110 -3.39 13.18 17.84
CA LEU A 110 -4.19 12.21 18.61
C LEU A 110 -3.75 12.18 20.08
N ARG A 111 -2.44 12.16 20.34
CA ARG A 111 -1.89 12.21 21.71
C ARG A 111 -2.30 13.48 22.46
N SER A 112 -2.21 14.65 21.81
CA SER A 112 -2.65 15.92 22.40
C SER A 112 -4.15 15.97 22.73
N ARG A 113 -4.96 15.08 22.15
CA ARG A 113 -6.39 14.91 22.45
C ARG A 113 -6.68 13.80 23.46
N GLY A 114 -5.64 13.23 24.08
CA GLY A 114 -5.77 12.18 25.09
C GLY A 114 -6.05 10.78 24.53
N PHE A 115 -5.91 10.58 23.22
CA PHE A 115 -5.99 9.23 22.64
C PHE A 115 -4.63 8.55 22.78
N GLU A 116 -4.57 7.47 23.56
CA GLU A 116 -3.42 6.56 23.55
C GLU A 116 -3.34 5.86 22.19
N GLU A 117 -2.20 5.99 21.52
CA GLU A 117 -1.90 5.24 20.31
C GLU A 117 -1.70 3.75 20.67
N SER A 118 -2.80 3.00 20.83
CA SER A 118 -2.71 1.53 20.85
C SER A 118 -2.47 1.04 19.42
N ARG A 119 -1.26 1.22 18.91
CA ARG A 119 -0.82 0.64 17.63
C ARG A 119 -0.59 -0.85 17.82
N GLU A 120 -1.68 -1.61 17.82
CA GLU A 120 -1.60 -3.06 17.81
C GLU A 120 -0.97 -3.52 16.50
N ALA A 121 0.00 -4.42 16.59
CA ALA A 121 0.78 -4.87 15.44
C ALA A 121 -0.08 -5.37 14.26
N VAL A 122 -1.23 -6.01 14.52
CA VAL A 122 -2.15 -6.48 13.47
C VAL A 122 -2.84 -5.33 12.76
N THR A 123 -3.36 -4.37 13.52
CA THR A 123 -4.07 -3.19 12.98
C THR A 123 -3.12 -2.35 12.14
N THR A 124 -1.92 -2.07 12.65
CA THR A 124 -0.94 -1.25 11.94
C THR A 124 -0.42 -1.93 10.67
N SER A 125 -0.04 -3.20 10.75
CA SER A 125 0.49 -3.91 9.57
C SER A 125 -0.55 -4.09 8.46
N LEU A 126 -1.76 -4.54 8.80
CA LEU A 126 -2.83 -4.75 7.81
C LEU A 126 -3.39 -3.42 7.30
N GLY A 127 -3.45 -2.39 8.17
CA GLY A 127 -3.82 -1.04 7.79
C GLY A 127 -2.87 -0.44 6.77
N LYS A 128 -1.55 -0.47 7.04
CA LYS A 128 -0.53 0.02 6.10
C LYS A 128 -0.57 -0.77 4.80
N MET A 129 -0.57 -2.10 4.88
CA MET A 129 -0.64 -2.97 3.69
C MET A 129 -1.87 -2.67 2.82
N SER A 130 -3.05 -2.49 3.45
CA SER A 130 -4.28 -2.10 2.74
C SER A 130 -4.13 -0.71 2.10
N GLY A 131 -3.62 0.28 2.84
CA GLY A 131 -3.38 1.63 2.34
C GLY A 131 -2.45 1.63 1.12
N CYS A 132 -1.33 0.91 1.21
CA CYS A 132 -0.35 0.79 0.12
C CYS A 132 -0.98 0.24 -1.17
N LEU A 133 -1.75 -0.85 -1.04
CA LEU A 133 -2.45 -1.48 -2.18
C LEU A 133 -3.57 -0.60 -2.73
N LEU A 134 -4.35 0.06 -1.86
CA LEU A 134 -5.43 0.93 -2.29
C LEU A 134 -4.90 2.19 -3.00
N GLY A 135 -3.88 2.84 -2.43
CA GLY A 135 -3.25 4.02 -3.02
C GLY A 135 -2.59 3.73 -4.36
N SER A 136 -1.69 2.75 -4.39
CA SER A 136 -1.02 2.36 -5.64
C SER A 136 -2.01 1.81 -6.66
N GLY A 137 -2.97 0.98 -6.25
CA GLY A 137 -4.04 0.47 -7.10
C GLY A 137 -4.88 1.58 -7.72
N ALA A 138 -5.20 2.64 -6.98
CA ALA A 138 -5.92 3.79 -7.51
C ALA A 138 -5.09 4.53 -8.58
N VAL A 139 -3.82 4.83 -8.30
CA VAL A 139 -2.93 5.49 -9.27
C VAL A 139 -2.72 4.65 -10.52
N LEU A 140 -2.45 3.35 -10.37
CA LEU A 140 -2.30 2.42 -11.48
C LEU A 140 -3.60 2.26 -12.28
N SER A 141 -4.76 2.29 -11.62
CA SER A 141 -6.07 2.25 -12.30
C SER A 141 -6.31 3.51 -13.12
N LEU A 142 -6.00 4.68 -12.57
CA LEU A 142 -6.09 5.95 -13.29
C LEU A 142 -5.13 5.99 -14.48
N ALA A 143 -3.89 5.51 -14.31
CA ALA A 143 -2.93 5.38 -15.39
C ALA A 143 -3.46 4.46 -16.50
N PHE A 144 -4.02 3.30 -16.15
CA PHE A 144 -4.65 2.38 -17.10
C PHE A 144 -5.81 3.03 -17.86
N LEU A 145 -6.71 3.73 -17.17
CA LEU A 145 -7.83 4.45 -17.79
C LEU A 145 -7.36 5.60 -18.70
N ALA A 146 -6.23 6.22 -18.39
CA ALA A 146 -5.60 7.24 -19.21
C ALA A 146 -4.78 6.67 -20.40
N GLY A 147 -4.73 5.35 -20.56
CA GLY A 147 -3.93 4.69 -21.60
C GLY A 147 -2.42 4.72 -21.34
N ILE A 148 -2.01 5.01 -20.10
CA ILE A 148 -0.61 5.00 -19.66
C ILE A 148 -0.26 3.58 -19.25
N SER A 149 0.52 2.91 -20.08
CA SER A 149 1.06 1.58 -19.79
C SER A 149 2.55 1.55 -20.10
N PRO A 150 3.39 0.93 -19.26
CA PRO A 150 4.76 0.59 -19.65
C PRO A 150 4.66 -0.35 -20.85
N THR A 151 5.02 0.13 -22.03
CA THR A 151 5.16 -0.73 -23.20
C THR A 151 6.27 -1.71 -22.89
N LEU A 152 5.96 -3.01 -22.90
CA LEU A 152 6.99 -4.05 -22.90
C LEU A 152 7.91 -3.76 -24.11
N LEU A 153 9.12 -3.28 -23.84
CA LEU A 153 10.25 -3.41 -24.75
C LEU A 153 10.59 -4.90 -24.89
#